data_AF-A0A2H9R7R5-F1
#
_entry.id   AF-A0A2H9R7R5-F1
#
_cell.length_a   1.000
_cell.length_b   1.000
_cell.length_c   1.000
_cell.angle_alpha   90.00
_cell.angle_beta   90.00
_cell.angle_gamma   90.00
#
_symmetry.space_group_name_H-M   'P 1'
#
loop_
_entity.id
_entity.type
_entity.pdbx_description
1 polymer ?
#
loop_
_entity_poly.entity_id
_entity_poly.type
_entity_poly.pdbx_seq_one_letter_code
_entity_poly.pdbx_strand_id
1 'polypeptide(L)' 'MIRITEKPKVVIKITESFLDTVNILLNLQVGDLSRLEHIKRMILEKKPLYTSDEKYVENLAFTYIKDHQTEEIE' A
#
# COMPACT_ATOMS: atom_id res chain seq x y z
N MET A 1 31.67 -3.50 12.14
CA MET A 1 30.33 -2.90 12.15
C MET A 1 29.59 -3.35 10.91
N ILE A 2 28.69 -4.34 11.04
CA ILE A 2 27.90 -4.84 9.91
C ILE A 2 26.57 -4.08 9.95
N ARG A 3 26.29 -3.26 8.93
CA ARG A 3 24.96 -2.64 8.74
C ARG A 3 24.07 -3.66 8.04
N ILE A 4 23.31 -4.41 8.83
CA ILE A 4 22.19 -5.20 8.35
C ILE A 4 21.06 -4.20 8.09
N THR A 5 20.83 -3.83 6.83
CA THR A 5 19.55 -3.20 6.44
C THR A 5 18.59 -4.33 6.15
N GLU A 6 17.99 -4.88 7.21
CA GLU A 6 16.86 -5.79 7.05
C GLU A 6 15.74 -4.99 6.37
N LYS A 7 15.40 -5.37 5.13
CA LYS A 7 14.18 -4.86 4.50
C LYS A 7 13.02 -5.35 5.36
N PRO A 8 12.12 -4.47 5.84
CA PRO A 8 11.01 -4.91 6.66
C PRO A 8 10.16 -5.88 5.84
N LYS A 9 10.09 -7.14 6.29
CA LYS A 9 9.19 -8.14 5.76
C LYS A 9 7.78 -7.71 6.14
N VAL A 10 7.14 -6.90 5.30
CA VAL A 10 5.76 -6.47 5.49
C VAL A 10 4.89 -7.70 5.24
N VAL A 11 4.61 -8.44 6.31
CA VAL A 11 3.58 -9.48 6.30
C VAL A 11 2.25 -8.73 6.21
N ILE A 12 1.76 -8.52 4.99
CA ILE A 12 0.48 -7.87 4.71
C ILE A 12 -0.61 -8.81 5.27
N LYS A 13 -0.98 -8.59 6.53
CA LYS A 13 -2.19 -9.20 7.08
C LYS A 13 -3.36 -8.51 6.40
N ILE A 14 -4.10 -9.25 5.57
CA ILE A 14 -5.29 -8.81 4.82
C ILE A 14 -6.50 -8.56 5.76
N THR A 15 -6.24 -7.90 6.89
CA THR A 15 -7.22 -7.43 7.90
C THR A 15 -7.09 -5.93 8.17
N GLU A 16 -6.30 -5.24 7.34
CA GLU A 16 -5.96 -3.84 7.48
C GLU A 16 -6.96 -2.93 6.73
N SER A 17 -7.25 -1.76 7.30
CA SER A 17 -8.24 -0.82 6.76
C SER A 17 -7.78 -0.25 5.41
N PHE A 18 -8.68 0.36 4.64
CA PHE A 18 -8.31 1.01 3.37
C PHE A 18 -7.19 2.06 3.56
N LEU A 19 -7.17 2.76 4.71
CA LEU A 19 -6.11 3.69 5.08
C LEU A 19 -4.76 3.00 5.27
N ASP A 20 -4.75 1.82 5.86
CA ASP A 20 -3.54 1.05 6.09
C ASP A 20 -2.95 0.56 4.76
N THR A 21 -3.79 0.09 3.83
CA THR A 21 -3.37 -0.21 2.45
C THR A 21 -2.69 0.98 1.79
N VAL A 22 -3.28 2.18 1.89
CA VAL A 22 -2.67 3.41 1.35
C VAL A 22 -1.33 3.72 2.03
N ASN A 23 -1.24 3.57 3.34
CA ASN A 23 0.02 3.78 4.08
C ASN A 23 1.10 2.77 3.68
N ILE A 24 0.75 1.50 3.45
CA ILE A 24 1.68 0.49 2.93
C ILE A 24 2.20 0.91 1.56
N LEU A 25 1.31 1.28 0.63
CA LEU A 25 1.72 1.70 -0.72
C LEU A 25 2.63 2.94 -0.69
N LEU A 26 2.36 3.90 0.21
CA LEU A 26 3.24 5.06 0.44
C LEU A 26 4.61 4.64 0.99
N ASN A 27 4.65 3.75 1.97
CA ASN A 27 5.90 3.26 2.57
C ASN A 27 6.75 2.46 1.58
N LEU A 28 6.11 1.69 0.70
CA LEU A 28 6.78 0.96 -0.38
C LEU A 28 7.22 1.88 -1.53
N GLN A 29 6.80 3.15 -1.54
CA GLN A 29 7.03 4.13 -2.59
C GLN A 29 6.55 3.67 -3.98
N VAL A 30 5.32 3.16 -4.04
CA VAL A 30 4.76 2.58 -5.25
C VAL A 30 3.59 3.38 -5.83
N GLY A 31 3.49 3.40 -7.16
CA GLY A 31 2.49 4.20 -7.86
C GLY A 31 2.77 5.71 -7.82
N ASP A 32 1.71 6.50 -7.79
CA ASP A 32 1.72 7.97 -7.74
C ASP A 32 1.57 8.41 -6.28
N LEU A 33 2.69 8.81 -5.69
CA LEU A 33 2.76 9.21 -4.28
C LEU A 33 1.89 10.43 -3.98
N SER A 34 1.79 11.38 -4.92
CA SER A 34 0.97 12.58 -4.73
C SER A 34 -0.51 12.22 -4.67
N ARG A 35 -0.92 11.26 -5.50
CA ARG A 35 -2.29 10.72 -5.48
C ARG A 35 -2.58 9.93 -4.22
N LEU A 36 -1.66 9.08 -3.77
CA LEU A 36 -1.82 8.33 -2.52
C LEU A 36 -1.90 9.26 -1.29
N GLU A 37 -1.09 10.32 -1.23
CA GLU A 37 -1.18 11.35 -0.18
C GLU A 37 -2.51 12.12 -0.23
N HIS A 38 -3.01 12.42 -1.45
CA HIS A 38 -4.34 13.00 -1.60
C HIS A 38 -5.42 12.09 -1.01
N ILE A 39 -5.40 10.80 -1.36
CA ILE A 39 -6.38 9.80 -0.88
C ILE A 39 -6.31 9.66 0.64
N LYS A 40 -5.10 9.55 1.20
CA LYS A 40 -4.88 9.52 2.66
C LYS A 40 -5.53 10.72 3.35
N ARG A 41 -5.29 11.93 2.84
CA ARG A 41 -5.91 13.15 3.39
C ARG A 41 -7.43 13.10 3.33
N MET A 42 -8.01 12.68 2.21
CA MET A 42 -9.48 12.57 2.07
C MET A 42 -10.09 11.63 3.11
N ILE A 43 -9.45 10.48 3.39
CA ILE A 43 -9.88 9.54 4.43
C ILE A 43 -9.79 10.18 5.82
N LEU A 44 -8.65 10.80 6.16
CA LEU A 44 -8.44 11.43 7.47
C LEU A 44 -9.41 12.59 7.72
N GLU A 45 -9.74 13.33 6.67
CA GLU A 45 -10.74 14.40 6.71
C GLU A 45 -12.19 13.90 6.64
N LYS A 46 -12.40 12.57 6.58
CA LYS A 46 -13.72 11.91 6.44
C LYS A 46 -14.51 12.40 5.22
N LYS A 47 -13.80 12.75 4.16
CA LYS A 47 -14.39 13.14 2.87
C LYS A 47 -14.61 11.90 2.00
N PRO A 48 -15.63 11.90 1.13
CA PRO A 48 -15.85 10.81 0.20
C PRO A 48 -14.68 10.72 -0.79
N LEU A 49 -14.25 9.51 -1.10
CA LEU A 49 -13.31 9.25 -2.17
C LEU A 49 -14.02 9.19 -3.52
N TYR A 50 -13.30 9.54 -4.57
CA TYR A 50 -13.76 9.23 -5.91
C TYR A 50 -13.59 7.73 -6.18
N THR A 51 -14.54 7.12 -6.87
CA THR A 51 -14.45 5.70 -7.28
C THR A 51 -13.19 5.41 -8.09
N SER A 52 -12.67 6.40 -8.82
CA SER A 52 -11.40 6.29 -9.55
C SER A 52 -10.18 6.18 -8.63
N ASP A 53 -10.24 6.77 -7.44
CA ASP A 53 -9.19 6.69 -6.43
C ASP A 53 -9.24 5.37 -5.67
N GLU A 54 -10.44 4.89 -5.33
CA GLU A 54 -10.64 3.57 -4.74
C GLU A 54 -10.08 2.46 -5.65
N LYS A 55 -10.52 2.44 -6.91
CA LYS A 55 -10.03 1.48 -7.91
C LYS A 55 -8.53 1.58 -8.14
N TYR A 56 -7.97 2.78 -8.04
CA TYR A 56 -6.54 2.98 -8.22
C TYR A 56 -5.74 2.27 -7.11
N VAL A 57 -6.15 2.44 -5.85
CA VAL A 57 -5.53 1.76 -4.69
C VAL A 57 -5.73 0.25 -4.76
N GLU A 58 -6.94 -0.21 -5.09
CA GLU A 58 -7.24 -1.65 -5.22
C GLU A 58 -6.36 -2.32 -6.29
N ASN A 59 -6.23 -1.71 -7.47
CA ASN A 59 -5.42 -2.26 -8.55
C ASN A 59 -3.92 -2.27 -8.19
N LEU A 60 -3.43 -1.22 -7.53
CA LEU A 60 -2.06 -1.18 -7.01
C LEU A 60 -1.85 -2.29 -6.00
N ALA A 61 -2.69 -2.36 -4.96
CA ALA A 61 -2.58 -3.37 -3.93
C ALA A 61 -2.64 -4.79 -4.51
N PHE A 62 -3.55 -5.06 -5.44
CA PHE A 62 -3.65 -6.35 -6.11
C PHE A 62 -2.37 -6.70 -6.90
N THR A 63 -1.83 -5.75 -7.65
CA THR A 63 -0.59 -5.95 -8.43
C THR A 63 0.58 -6.24 -7.48
N TYR A 64 0.73 -5.45 -6.41
CA TYR A 64 1.82 -5.63 -5.47
C TYR A 64 1.68 -6.90 -4.62
N ILE A 65 0.48 -7.26 -4.17
CA ILE A 65 0.25 -8.51 -3.43
C ILE A 65 0.51 -9.73 -4.33
N LYS A 66 0.11 -9.67 -5.60
CA LYS A 66 0.37 -10.74 -6.57
C LYS A 66 1.86 -10.98 -6.77
N ASP A 67 2.64 -9.91 -6.86
CA ASP A 67 4.09 -9.99 -7.06
C ASP A 67 4.85 -10.46 -5.78
N HIS A 68 4.27 -10.28 -4.60
CA HIS A 68 4.86 -10.69 -3.31
C HIS A 68 4.35 -12.04 -2.77
N GLN A 69 3.32 -12.65 -3.38
CA GLN A 69 2.93 -14.04 -3.11
C GLN A 69 3.72 -15.08 -3.92
N THR A 70 4.52 -14.64 -4.89
CA THR A 70 5.37 -15.54 -5.71
C THR A 70 6.76 -15.84 -5.13
N GLU A 71 7.10 -15.31 -3.95
CA GLU A 71 8.38 -15.63 -3.26
C GLU A 71 8.24 -16.67 -2.13
N GLU A 72 7.10 -17.37 -2.04
CA GLU A 72 6.97 -18.60 -1.23
C GLU A 72 6.67 -19.80 -2.13
N ILE A 73 7.64 -20.20 -2.95
CA ILE A 73 7.76 -21.60 -3.37
C ILE A 73 9.23 -21.97 -3.20
N GLU A 74 9.50 -22.62 -2.08
CA GLU A 74 10.72 -23.40 -1.81
C GLU A 74 10.78 -24.63 -2.74
#